data_AF-A0A3D8P2W1-F1
#
_entry.id   AF-A0A3D8P2W1-F1
#
_cell.length_a   1.000
_cell.length_b   1.000
_cell.length_c   1.000
_cell.angle_alpha   90.00
_cell.angle_beta   90.00
_cell.angle_gamma   90.00
#
_symmetry.space_group_name_H-M   'P 1'
#
loop_
_entity.id
_entity.type
_entity.pdbx_description
1 polymer ?
#
loop_
_entity_poly.entity_id
_entity_poly.type
_entity_poly.pdbx_seq_one_letter_code
_entity_poly.pdbx_strand_id
1 'polypeptide(L)' 'MSLQEALDFLKERGYRVRPCVGNGWYEIASPDPEEGEMLVKEKDLLAAFRAGEPERFWEWLRKARLCREL' A
#
# COMPACT_ATOMS: atom_id res chain seq x y z
N MET A 1 -4.17 13.99 -4.71
CA MET A 1 -4.53 12.57 -4.68
C MET A 1 -5.20 12.22 -3.36
N SER A 2 -6.37 11.64 -3.45
CA SER A 2 -7.24 11.10 -2.40
C SER A 2 -6.91 9.64 -2.09
N LEU A 3 -7.45 9.12 -0.99
CA LEU A 3 -7.33 7.71 -0.63
C LEU A 3 -7.98 6.80 -1.68
N GLN A 4 -9.16 7.18 -2.17
CA GLN A 4 -9.89 6.41 -3.17
C GLN A 4 -9.05 6.20 -4.43
N GLU A 5 -8.43 7.26 -4.96
CA GLU A 5 -7.53 7.18 -6.13
C GLU A 5 -6.34 6.24 -5.90
N ALA A 6 -5.75 6.25 -4.70
CA ALA A 6 -4.64 5.37 -4.35
C ALA A 6 -5.06 3.89 -4.31
N LEU A 7 -6.23 3.62 -3.73
CA LEU A 7 -6.79 2.27 -3.64
C LEU A 7 -7.18 1.72 -5.03
N ASP A 8 -7.77 2.57 -5.87
CA ASP A 8 -8.16 2.19 -7.22
C ASP A 8 -6.93 1.89 -8.07
N PHE A 9 -5.87 2.71 -8.00
CA PHE A 9 -4.60 2.45 -8.66
C PHE A 9 -3.98 1.09 -8.26
N LEU A 10 -4.01 0.76 -6.96
CA LEU A 10 -3.52 -0.54 -6.48
C LEU A 10 -4.35 -1.69 -7.05
N LYS A 11 -5.68 -1.58 -7.04
CA LYS A 11 -6.57 -2.61 -7.59
C LYS A 11 -6.38 -2.80 -9.10
N GLU A 12 -6.24 -1.71 -9.86
CA GLU A 12 -5.98 -1.76 -11.31
C GLU A 12 -4.69 -2.53 -11.64
N ARG A 13 -3.70 -2.47 -10.74
CA ARG A 13 -2.44 -3.21 -10.86
C ARG A 13 -2.49 -4.62 -10.28
N GLY A 14 -3.65 -5.08 -9.82
CA GLY A 14 -3.85 -6.44 -9.32
C GLY A 14 -3.53 -6.62 -7.84
N TYR A 15 -3.24 -5.54 -7.09
CA TYR A 15 -3.07 -5.64 -5.65
C TYR A 15 -4.41 -5.94 -4.99
N ARG A 16 -4.38 -6.85 -4.01
CA ARG A 16 -5.52 -7.11 -3.13
C ARG A 16 -5.42 -6.18 -1.94
N VAL A 17 -6.38 -5.27 -1.79
CA VAL A 17 -6.42 -4.31 -0.68
C VAL A 17 -7.63 -4.58 0.21
N ARG A 18 -7.39 -4.73 1.51
CA ARG A 18 -8.43 -4.93 2.53
C ARG A 18 -8.27 -3.90 3.65
N PRO A 19 -9.32 -3.13 3.99
CA PRO A 19 -9.27 -2.23 5.13
C PRO A 19 -9.33 -3.04 6.44
N CYS A 20 -8.42 -2.76 7.37
CA CYS A 20 -8.51 -3.25 8.74
C CYS A 20 -9.50 -2.36 9.51
N VAL A 21 -10.57 -2.95 10.03
CA VAL A 21 -11.67 -2.21 10.67
C VAL A 21 -11.14 -1.35 11.83
N GLY A 22 -11.49 -0.05 11.79
CA GLY A 22 -11.41 0.87 12.94
C GLY A 22 -10.12 1.65 13.15
N ASN A 23 -9.05 1.43 12.36
CA ASN A 23 -7.73 2.01 12.70
C ASN A 23 -6.95 2.67 11.54
N GLY A 24 -7.56 2.85 10.36
CA GLY A 24 -6.87 3.49 9.21
C GLY A 24 -5.67 2.68 8.70
N TRP A 25 -5.73 1.35 8.86
CA TRP A 25 -4.76 0.41 8.32
C TRP A 25 -5.37 -0.37 7.15
N TYR A 26 -4.51 -0.76 6.23
CA TYR A 26 -4.84 -1.55 5.06
C TYR A 26 -3.89 -2.73 4.98
N GLU A 27 -4.45 -3.93 4.85
CA GLU A 27 -3.72 -5.09 4.36
C GLU A 27 -3.65 -4.97 2.84
N ILE A 28 -2.44 -4.96 2.32
CA ILE A 28 -2.18 -4.92 0.89
C ILE A 28 -1.40 -6.19 0.57
N ALA A 29 -1.85 -6.94 -0.41
CA ALA A 29 -1.17 -8.11 -0.94
C ALA A 29 -0.78 -7.83 -2.39
N SER A 30 0.52 -8.00 -2.67
CA SER A 30 1.03 -7.83 -4.03
C SER A 30 0.49 -8.92 -4.96
N PRO A 31 0.22 -8.61 -6.25
CA PRO A 31 0.01 -9.65 -7.25
C PRO A 31 1.27 -10.52 -7.46
N ASP A 32 2.45 -10.02 -7.11
CA ASP A 32 3.70 -10.77 -7.13
C ASP A 32 3.85 -11.59 -5.82
N PRO A 33 3.86 -12.93 -5.90
CA PRO A 33 4.02 -13.78 -4.71
C PRO A 33 5.37 -13.58 -3.99
N GLU A 34 6.41 -13.07 -4.66
CA GLU A 34 7.71 -12.77 -4.01
C GLU A 34 7.64 -11.52 -3.13
N GLU A 35 6.67 -10.63 -3.38
CA GLU A 35 6.49 -9.38 -2.66
C GLU A 35 5.66 -9.55 -1.39
N GLY A 36 4.76 -10.53 -1.34
CA GLY A 36 4.00 -10.91 -0.16
C GLY A 36 2.89 -9.94 0.24
N GLU A 37 2.57 -9.92 1.54
CA GLU A 37 1.49 -9.11 2.11
C GLU A 37 2.01 -8.18 3.22
N MET A 38 1.44 -6.98 3.32
CA MET A 38 1.88 -5.96 4.26
C MET A 38 0.72 -5.18 4.86
N LEU A 39 0.88 -4.79 6.13
CA LEU A 39 0.04 -3.79 6.78
C LEU A 39 0.60 -2.38 6.55
N VAL A 40 -0.22 -1.49 5.99
CA VAL A 40 0.13 -0.11 5.65
C VAL A 40 -0.91 0.85 6.22
N LYS A 41 -0.46 1.94 6.85
CA LYS A 41 -1.38 3.00 7.31
C LYS A 41 -1.81 3.87 6.14
N GLU A 42 -3.03 4.40 6.21
CA GLU A 42 -3.58 5.35 5.24
C GLU A 42 -2.63 6.52 4.93
N LYS A 43 -2.06 7.13 5.97
CA LYS A 43 -1.16 8.27 5.83
C LYS A 43 0.11 7.93 5.04
N ASP A 44 0.61 6.70 5.19
CA ASP A 44 1.86 6.24 4.60
C ASP A 44 1.61 5.80 3.15
N LEU A 45 0.44 5.22 2.90
CA LEU A 45 -0.10 4.99 1.56
C LEU A 45 -0.18 6.30 0.77
N LEU A 46 -0.82 7.32 1.33
CA LEU A 46 -0.93 8.63 0.68
C LEU A 46 0.44 9.31 0.50
N ALA A 47 1.37 9.14 1.44
CA ALA A 47 2.72 9.69 1.34
C ALA A 47 3.52 9.07 0.19
N ALA A 48 3.49 7.75 0.04
CA ALA A 48 4.21 7.03 -1.02
C ALA A 48 3.77 7.50 -2.42
N PHE A 49 2.47 7.68 -2.60
CA PHE A 49 1.93 8.15 -3.88
C PHE A 49 2.14 9.65 -4.12
N ARG A 50 2.12 10.48 -3.08
CA ARG A 50 2.47 11.91 -3.19
C ARG A 50 3.94 12.13 -3.51
N ALA A 51 4.82 11.19 -3.12
CA ALA A 51 6.22 11.21 -3.50
C ALA A 51 6.44 10.93 -5.00
N GLY A 52 5.39 10.58 -5.75
CA GLY A 52 5.46 10.38 -7.20
C GLY A 52 6.05 9.03 -7.62
N GLU A 53 6.26 8.10 -6.67
CA GLU A 53 6.79 6.76 -6.94
C GLU A 53 5.75 5.64 -6.66
N PRO A 54 4.52 5.70 -7.20
CA PRO A 54 3.51 4.66 -6.94
C PRO A 54 3.89 3.31 -7.56
N GLU A 55 4.81 3.29 -8.54
CA GLU A 55 5.37 2.05 -9.09
C GLU A 55 6.37 1.37 -8.17
N ARG A 56 7.00 2.13 -7.29
CA ARG A 56 7.96 1.64 -6.29
C ARG A 56 7.35 1.65 -4.90
N PHE A 57 6.03 1.72 -4.82
CA PHE A 57 5.26 1.74 -3.59
C PHE A 57 5.75 0.68 -2.60
N TRP A 58 5.97 -0.55 -3.07
CA TRP A 58 6.44 -1.66 -2.25
C TRP A 58 7.87 -1.48 -1.73
N GLU A 59 8.80 -1.10 -2.62
CA GLU A 59 10.19 -0.78 -2.25
C GLU A 59 10.25 0.38 -1.26
N TRP A 60 9.42 1.40 -1.46
CA TRP A 60 9.40 2.61 -0.64
C TRP A 60 8.91 2.29 0.77
N LEU A 61 7.83 1.52 0.91
CA LEU A 61 7.32 1.07 2.19
C LEU A 61 8.36 0.26 2.98
N ARG A 62 9.03 -0.70 2.31
CA ARG A 62 10.10 -1.50 2.90
C ARG A 62 11.28 -0.64 3.36
N LYS A 63 11.77 0.25 2.50
CA LYS A 63 12.88 1.17 2.81
C LYS A 63 12.55 2.11 3.97
N ALA A 64 11.35 2.64 3.99
CA ALA A 64 10.88 3.55 5.03
C ALA A 64 10.52 2.83 6.35
N ARG A 65 10.50 1.49 6.36
CA ARG A 65 10.02 0.65 7.49
C ARG A 65 8.61 1.06 7.94
N LEU A 66 7.78 1.48 6.99
CA LEU A 66 6.40 1.92 7.22
C LEU A 66 5.37 0.80 7.04
N CYS A 67 5.85 -0.40 6.68
CA CYS A 67 5.07 -1.61 6.59
C CYS A 67 5.47 -2.61 7.68
N ARG A 68 4.51 -3.45 8.08
CA ARG A 68 4.79 -4.68 8.82
C ARG A 68 4.50 -5.85 7.89
N GLU A 69 5.52 -6.67 7.64
CA GLU A 69 5.39 -7.93 6.91
C GLU A 69 4.53 -8.90 7.75
N LEU A 70 3.60 -9.59 7.09
CA LEU A 70 2.66 -10.55 7.69
C LEU A 70 3.16 -11.98 7.57
#